data_AF-A0A2S8W0M1-F1
#
_entry.id   AF-A0A2S8W0M1-F1
#
_cell.length_a   1.000
_cell.length_b   1.000
_cell.length_c   1.000
_cell.angle_alpha   90.00
_cell.angle_beta   90.00
_cell.angle_gamma   90.00
#
_symmetry.space_group_name_H-M   'P 1'
#
loop_
_entity.id
_entity.type
_entity.pdbx_description
1 polymer ?
#
loop_
_entity_poly.entity_id
_entity_poly.type
_entity_poly.pdbx_seq_one_letter_code
_entity_poly.pdbx_strand_id
1 'polypeptide(L)'
;MNPIDQAARTARAGQETAETSAQVIARRLAIMGEALADPLNADHAELGRMGAEKVEALTASAGAVASGALDLADQGRRIADRESLEASAHMARLSRADTLASAAALQTAWGMGLWSRTLSDSWDMGNAMLKLQAEALSPIHAAVVANARRLKT
;
A
#
# COMPACT_ATOMS: atom_id res chain seq x y z
N MET A 1 -13.68 -4.71 6.09
CA MET A 1 -12.60 -4.82 7.10
C MET A 1 -12.24 -3.41 7.53
N ASN A 2 -12.19 -3.10 8.83
CA ASN A 2 -11.98 -1.73 9.31
C ASN A 2 -10.51 -1.29 9.03
N PRO A 3 -10.25 -0.05 8.57
CA PRO A 3 -8.89 0.46 8.36
C PRO A 3 -7.99 0.38 9.59
N ILE A 4 -8.54 0.50 10.80
CA ILE A 4 -7.79 0.34 12.04
C ILE A 4 -7.28 -1.09 12.16
N ASP A 5 -8.11 -2.09 11.83
CA ASP A 5 -7.70 -3.49 11.85
C ASP A 5 -6.60 -3.77 10.83
N GLN A 6 -6.66 -3.10 9.66
CA GLN A 6 -5.65 -3.21 8.63
C GLN A 6 -4.32 -2.62 9.07
N ALA A 7 -4.32 -1.39 9.59
CA ALA A 7 -3.13 -0.77 10.14
C ALA A 7 -2.51 -1.62 11.27
N ALA A 8 -3.34 -2.13 12.19
CA ALA A 8 -2.88 -2.99 13.28
C ALA A 8 -2.26 -4.31 12.78
N ARG A 9 -2.83 -4.93 11.73
CA ARG A 9 -2.23 -6.12 11.12
C ARG A 9 -0.91 -5.81 10.43
N THR A 10 -0.83 -4.73 9.66
CA THR A 10 0.42 -4.30 9.01
C THR A 10 1.50 -4.02 10.04
N ALA A 11 1.15 -3.35 11.16
CA ALA A 11 2.08 -3.11 12.25
C ALA A 11 2.61 -4.40 12.89
N ARG A 12 1.73 -5.38 13.17
CA ARG A 12 2.13 -6.69 13.67
C ARG A 12 3.04 -7.44 12.70
N ALA A 13 2.71 -7.45 11.41
CA ALA A 13 3.55 -8.05 10.38
C ALA A 13 4.92 -7.36 10.30
N GLY A 14 4.97 -6.04 10.46
CA GLY A 14 6.21 -5.27 10.55
C GLY A 14 7.07 -5.66 11.75
N GLN A 15 6.46 -5.80 12.93
CA GLN A 15 7.16 -6.27 14.14
C GLN A 15 7.72 -7.68 13.94
N GLU A 16 6.90 -8.62 13.46
CA GLU A 16 7.34 -9.99 13.18
C GLU A 16 8.47 -10.01 12.14
N THR A 17 8.39 -9.16 11.10
CA THR A 17 9.46 -9.03 10.10
C THR A 17 10.76 -8.56 10.76
N ALA A 18 10.72 -7.56 11.64
CA ALA A 18 11.91 -7.04 12.31
C ALA A 18 12.57 -8.10 13.21
N GLU A 19 11.78 -8.75 14.06
CA GLU A 19 12.25 -9.79 14.98
C GLU A 19 12.83 -11.00 14.23
N THR A 20 12.11 -11.45 13.21
CA THR A 20 12.47 -12.62 12.41
C THR A 20 13.68 -12.34 11.52
N SER A 21 13.83 -11.11 11.01
CA SER A 21 15.00 -10.71 10.24
C SER A 21 16.28 -10.81 11.04
N ALA A 22 16.27 -10.47 12.34
CA ALA A 22 17.44 -10.60 13.19
C ALA A 22 17.92 -12.08 13.27
N GLN A 23 16.98 -13.02 13.39
CA GLN A 23 17.27 -14.46 13.42
C GLN A 23 17.89 -14.92 12.08
N VAL A 24 17.29 -14.51 10.96
CA VAL A 24 17.78 -14.83 9.61
C VAL A 24 19.19 -14.27 9.38
N ILE A 25 19.42 -13.00 9.74
CA ILE A 25 20.73 -12.36 9.59
C ILE A 25 21.78 -13.07 10.43
N ALA A 26 21.49 -13.35 11.71
CA ALA A 26 22.42 -14.05 12.58
C ALA A 26 22.82 -15.43 12.02
N ARG A 27 21.86 -16.23 11.54
CA ARG A 27 22.16 -17.55 10.95
C ARG A 27 22.94 -17.42 9.65
N ARG A 28 22.61 -16.46 8.79
CA ARG A 28 23.33 -16.25 7.52
C ARG A 28 24.77 -15.78 7.73
N LEU A 29 25.02 -14.95 8.74
CA LEU A 29 26.37 -14.58 9.15
C LEU A 29 27.17 -15.80 9.63
N ALA A 30 26.55 -16.71 10.38
CA ALA A 30 27.19 -17.96 10.78
C ALA A 30 27.54 -18.84 9.57
N ILE A 31 26.60 -19.04 8.63
CA ILE A 31 26.83 -19.80 7.39
C ILE A 31 27.97 -19.19 6.56
N MET A 32 28.02 -17.86 6.44
CA MET A 32 29.13 -17.18 5.76
C MET A 32 30.46 -17.39 6.49
N GLY A 33 30.47 -17.39 7.82
CA GLY A 33 31.65 -17.69 8.62
C GLY A 33 32.13 -19.13 8.45
N GLU A 34 31.22 -20.10 8.48
CA GLU A 34 31.48 -21.52 8.21
C GLU A 34 32.08 -21.69 6.81
N ALA A 35 31.52 -21.01 5.80
CA ALA A 35 32.02 -21.04 4.42
C ALA A 35 33.40 -20.40 4.24
N LEU A 36 33.75 -19.39 5.04
CA LEU A 36 35.10 -18.80 5.03
C LEU A 36 36.13 -19.73 5.68
N ALA A 37 35.72 -20.50 6.70
CA ALA A 37 36.58 -21.44 7.40
C ALA A 37 36.81 -22.74 6.59
N ASP A 38 35.76 -23.23 5.91
CA ASP A 38 35.83 -24.41 5.03
C ASP A 38 35.07 -24.17 3.71
N PRO A 39 35.73 -23.56 2.71
CA PRO A 39 35.08 -23.21 1.45
C PRO A 39 34.66 -24.40 0.61
N LEU A 40 35.29 -25.57 0.77
CA LEU A 40 35.02 -26.76 -0.06
C LEU A 40 33.75 -27.50 0.38
N ASN A 41 33.39 -27.39 1.66
CA ASN A 41 32.18 -27.99 2.23
C ASN A 41 31.11 -26.96 2.59
N ALA A 42 31.22 -25.73 2.07
CA ALA A 42 30.27 -24.66 2.34
C ALA A 42 28.88 -24.92 1.75
N ASP A 43 27.84 -24.37 2.38
CA ASP A 43 26.47 -24.37 1.83
C ASP A 43 26.35 -23.35 0.67
N HIS A 44 26.91 -23.71 -0.48
CA HIS A 44 26.86 -22.90 -1.70
C HIS A 44 25.43 -22.64 -2.18
N ALA A 45 24.49 -23.55 -1.87
CA ALA A 45 23.10 -23.43 -2.25
C ALA A 45 22.41 -22.31 -1.43
N GLU A 46 22.61 -22.23 -0.12
CA GLU A 46 22.10 -21.09 0.66
C GLU A 46 22.84 -19.79 0.30
N LEU A 47 24.16 -19.82 0.12
CA LEU A 47 24.94 -18.63 -0.27
C LEU A 47 24.44 -18.00 -1.59
N GLY A 48 24.15 -18.83 -2.61
CA GLY A 48 23.61 -18.35 -3.88
C GLY A 48 22.19 -17.77 -3.77
N ARG A 49 21.38 -18.24 -2.80
CA ARG A 49 20.00 -17.78 -2.61
C ARG A 49 19.87 -16.44 -1.89
N MET A 50 20.83 -16.09 -1.02
CA MET A 50 20.70 -14.92 -0.13
C MET A 50 20.46 -13.60 -0.88
N GLY A 51 21.04 -13.44 -2.08
CA GLY A 51 20.85 -12.26 -2.92
C GLY A 51 19.58 -12.32 -3.76
N ALA A 52 19.34 -13.46 -4.43
CA ALA A 52 18.21 -13.62 -5.35
C ALA A 52 16.85 -13.42 -4.65
N GLU A 53 16.67 -13.97 -3.45
CA GLU A 53 15.42 -13.83 -2.69
C GLU A 53 15.12 -12.37 -2.31
N LYS A 54 16.14 -11.55 -2.05
CA LYS A 54 15.96 -10.12 -1.75
C LYS A 54 15.46 -9.38 -2.99
N VAL A 55 16.03 -9.68 -4.15
CA VAL A 55 15.65 -9.07 -5.42
C VAL A 55 14.24 -9.50 -5.81
N GLU A 56 13.89 -10.78 -5.65
CA GLU A 56 12.55 -11.30 -5.92
C GLU A 56 11.50 -10.62 -5.03
N ALA A 57 11.71 -10.59 -3.72
CA ALA A 57 10.78 -9.96 -2.78
C ALA A 57 10.62 -8.46 -3.04
N LEU A 58 11.72 -7.77 -3.36
CA LEU A 58 11.69 -6.34 -3.69
C LEU A 58 10.99 -6.08 -5.02
N THR A 59 11.18 -6.94 -6.02
CA THR A 59 10.52 -6.84 -7.32
C THR A 59 9.02 -7.08 -7.19
N ALA A 60 8.60 -8.07 -6.40
CA ALA A 60 7.19 -8.30 -6.09
C ALA A 60 6.57 -7.12 -5.34
N SER A 61 7.29 -6.53 -4.37
CA SER A 61 6.86 -5.31 -3.66
C SER A 61 6.73 -4.12 -4.61
N ALA A 62 7.70 -3.91 -5.51
CA ALA A 62 7.62 -2.86 -6.53
C ALA A 62 6.45 -3.07 -7.49
N GLY A 63 6.16 -4.31 -7.89
CA GLY A 63 4.97 -4.65 -8.67
C GLY A 63 3.67 -4.27 -7.95
N ALA A 64 3.56 -4.60 -6.66
CA ALA A 64 2.39 -4.22 -5.85
C ALA A 64 2.23 -2.69 -5.76
N VAL A 65 3.32 -1.95 -5.58
CA VAL A 65 3.32 -0.48 -5.59
C VAL A 65 2.85 0.07 -6.94
N ALA A 66 3.37 -0.46 -8.05
CA ALA A 66 2.99 -0.03 -9.38
C ALA A 66 1.51 -0.28 -9.68
N SER A 67 0.99 -1.46 -9.35
CA SER A 67 -0.44 -1.77 -9.49
C SER A 67 -1.30 -0.86 -8.63
N GLY A 68 -0.95 -0.66 -7.36
CA GLY A 68 -1.70 0.24 -6.50
C GLY A 68 -1.66 1.70 -6.96
N ALA A 69 -0.54 2.17 -7.51
CA ALA A 69 -0.45 3.51 -8.11
C ALA A 69 -1.46 3.71 -9.26
N LEU A 70 -1.65 2.68 -10.11
CA LEU A 70 -2.64 2.70 -11.17
C LEU A 70 -4.08 2.72 -10.61
N ASP A 71 -4.37 1.91 -9.59
CA ASP A 71 -5.68 1.89 -8.94
C ASP A 71 -6.08 3.26 -8.37
N LEU A 72 -5.10 3.97 -7.79
CA LEU A 72 -5.29 5.32 -7.23
C LEU A 72 -5.48 6.37 -8.32
N ALA A 73 -4.72 6.27 -9.41
CA ALA A 73 -4.91 7.13 -10.57
C ALA A 73 -6.31 6.96 -11.16
N ASP A 74 -6.79 5.71 -11.24
CA ASP A 74 -8.14 5.38 -11.68
C ASP A 74 -9.21 5.92 -10.72
N GLN A 75 -8.99 5.85 -9.41
CA GLN A 75 -9.87 6.48 -8.43
C GLN A 75 -9.92 8.01 -8.60
N GLY A 76 -8.77 8.65 -8.76
CA GLY A 76 -8.66 10.09 -9.00
C GLY A 76 -9.41 10.52 -10.26
N ARG A 77 -9.27 9.76 -11.35
CA ARG A 77 -10.01 9.98 -12.60
C ARG A 77 -11.52 9.89 -12.40
N ARG A 78 -12.01 8.86 -11.69
CA ARG A 78 -13.45 8.73 -11.38
C ARG A 78 -13.98 9.90 -10.57
N ILE A 79 -13.21 10.42 -9.63
CA ILE A 79 -13.58 11.60 -8.84
C ILE A 79 -13.65 12.84 -9.75
N ALA A 80 -12.63 13.05 -10.59
CA ALA A 80 -12.58 14.18 -11.51
C ALA A 80 -13.77 14.17 -12.50
N ASP A 81 -14.07 13.02 -13.10
CA ASP A 81 -15.19 12.86 -14.03
C ASP A 81 -16.53 13.18 -13.33
N ARG A 82 -16.73 12.65 -12.12
CA ARG A 82 -17.93 12.89 -11.32
C ARG A 82 -18.10 14.36 -10.94
N GLU A 83 -17.06 15.00 -10.43
CA GLU A 83 -17.14 16.41 -10.02
C GLU A 83 -17.27 17.36 -11.22
N SER A 84 -16.71 17.01 -12.38
CA SER A 84 -16.92 17.76 -13.62
C SER A 84 -18.38 17.75 -14.06
N LEU A 85 -19.04 16.58 -13.99
CA LEU A 85 -20.47 16.43 -14.30
C LEU A 85 -21.34 17.22 -13.30
N GLU A 86 -21.06 17.11 -12.00
CA GLU A 86 -21.79 17.83 -10.95
C GLU A 86 -21.62 19.35 -11.07
N ALA A 87 -20.41 19.83 -11.35
CA ALA A 87 -20.14 21.24 -11.59
C ALA A 87 -20.92 21.76 -12.81
N SER A 88 -20.91 21.01 -13.90
CA SER A 88 -21.66 21.35 -15.12
C SER A 88 -23.17 21.39 -14.85
N ALA A 89 -23.70 20.41 -14.14
CA ALA A 89 -25.10 20.37 -13.74
C ALA A 89 -25.48 21.52 -12.81
N HIS A 90 -24.60 21.88 -11.86
CA HIS A 90 -24.79 23.02 -10.98
C HIS A 90 -24.84 24.34 -11.75
N MET A 91 -23.90 24.56 -12.68
CA MET A 91 -23.89 25.75 -13.54
C MET A 91 -25.16 25.86 -14.40
N ALA A 92 -25.65 24.73 -14.93
CA ALA A 92 -26.90 24.70 -15.69
C ALA A 92 -28.14 24.99 -14.84
N ARG A 93 -28.12 24.66 -13.54
CA ARG A 93 -29.19 25.04 -12.59
C ARG A 93 -29.09 26.51 -12.22
N LEU A 94 -27.88 27.02 -11.97
CA LEU A 94 -27.63 28.43 -11.66
C LEU A 94 -28.05 29.35 -12.80
N SER A 95 -27.78 28.99 -14.05
CA SER A 95 -28.18 29.81 -15.21
C SER A 95 -29.69 29.94 -15.40
N ARG A 96 -30.48 29.07 -14.75
CA ARG A 96 -31.94 29.08 -14.76
C ARG A 96 -32.54 29.67 -13.47
N ALA A 97 -31.71 30.18 -12.56
CA ALA A 97 -32.18 30.73 -11.30
C ALA A 97 -32.79 32.12 -11.53
N ASP A 98 -34.08 32.27 -11.26
CA ASP A 98 -34.81 33.53 -11.48
C ASP A 98 -34.57 34.59 -10.39
N THR A 99 -33.96 34.20 -9.27
CA THR A 99 -33.70 35.10 -8.13
C THR A 99 -32.35 34.84 -7.46
N LEU A 100 -31.79 35.88 -6.84
CA LEU A 100 -30.59 35.75 -6.00
C LEU A 100 -30.78 34.77 -4.84
N ALA A 101 -31.98 34.71 -4.24
CA ALA A 101 -32.29 33.77 -3.18
C ALA A 101 -32.21 32.31 -3.66
N SER A 102 -32.78 32.02 -4.83
CA SER A 102 -32.67 30.68 -5.44
C SER A 102 -31.25 30.31 -5.84
N ALA A 103 -30.47 31.27 -6.35
CA ALA A 103 -29.06 31.06 -6.68
C ALA A 103 -28.23 30.77 -5.42
N ALA A 104 -28.44 31.52 -4.34
CA ALA A 104 -27.78 31.29 -3.06
C ALA A 104 -28.10 29.90 -2.50
N ALA A 105 -29.37 29.49 -2.53
CA ALA A 105 -29.78 28.15 -2.08
C ALA A 105 -29.11 27.03 -2.90
N LEU A 106 -29.03 27.19 -4.23
CA LEU A 106 -28.33 26.24 -5.11
C LEU A 106 -26.83 26.16 -4.79
N GLN A 107 -26.19 27.30 -4.54
CA GLN A 107 -24.77 27.37 -4.19
C GLN A 107 -24.48 26.68 -2.86
N THR A 108 -25.30 26.93 -1.84
CA THR A 108 -25.18 26.28 -0.52
C THR A 108 -25.36 24.76 -0.63
N ALA A 109 -26.38 24.31 -1.38
CA ALA A 109 -26.63 22.88 -1.57
C ALA A 109 -25.47 22.18 -2.30
N TRP A 110 -24.94 22.81 -3.36
CA TRP A 110 -23.76 22.28 -4.06
C TRP A 110 -22.53 22.23 -3.16
N GLY A 111 -22.26 23.31 -2.41
CA GLY A 111 -21.14 23.38 -1.48
C GLY A 111 -21.19 22.28 -0.41
N MET A 112 -22.34 22.11 0.24
CA MET A 112 -22.52 21.03 1.23
C MET A 112 -22.37 19.64 0.62
N GLY A 113 -22.90 19.44 -0.59
CA GLY A 113 -22.74 18.20 -1.33
C GLY A 113 -21.27 17.90 -1.67
N LEU A 114 -20.54 18.91 -2.17
CA LEU A 114 -19.11 18.81 -2.44
C LEU A 114 -18.34 18.44 -1.17
N TRP A 115 -18.54 19.16 -0.07
CA TRP A 115 -17.89 18.88 1.21
C TRP A 115 -18.13 17.44 1.69
N SER A 116 -19.39 16.98 1.66
CA SER A 116 -19.72 15.62 2.07
C SER A 116 -18.99 14.58 1.22
N ARG A 117 -18.97 14.76 -0.11
CA ARG A 117 -18.31 13.81 -1.02
C ARG A 117 -16.80 13.84 -0.86
N THR A 118 -16.20 15.03 -0.76
CA THR A 118 -14.75 15.17 -0.51
C THR A 118 -14.32 14.48 0.78
N LEU A 119 -15.12 14.56 1.85
CA LEU A 119 -14.83 13.84 3.10
C LEU A 119 -14.87 12.32 2.90
N SER A 120 -15.88 11.80 2.20
CA SER A 120 -15.97 10.38 1.86
C SER A 120 -14.82 9.92 0.96
N ASP A 121 -14.52 10.67 -0.11
CA ASP A 121 -13.44 10.37 -1.04
C ASP A 121 -12.08 10.36 -0.34
N SER A 122 -11.85 11.31 0.60
CA SER A 122 -10.62 11.38 1.40
C SER A 122 -10.46 10.16 2.29
N TRP A 123 -11.56 9.69 2.88
CA TRP A 123 -11.57 8.48 3.71
C TRP A 123 -11.25 7.24 2.87
N ASP A 124 -11.88 7.10 1.71
CA ASP A 124 -11.64 5.98 0.80
C ASP A 124 -10.21 5.99 0.25
N MET A 125 -9.68 7.16 -0.09
CA MET A 125 -8.28 7.35 -0.48
C MET A 125 -7.33 6.93 0.65
N GLY A 126 -7.60 7.33 1.89
CA GLY A 126 -6.81 6.91 3.05
C GLY A 126 -6.81 5.39 3.25
N ASN A 127 -7.97 4.74 3.06
CA ASN A 127 -8.07 3.29 3.12
C ASN A 127 -7.28 2.60 2.00
N ALA A 128 -7.34 3.14 0.78
CA ALA A 128 -6.57 2.64 -0.36
C ALA A 128 -5.05 2.76 -0.12
N MET A 129 -4.60 3.87 0.47
CA MET A 129 -3.19 4.06 0.87
C MET A 129 -2.71 3.02 1.89
N LEU A 130 -3.48 2.80 2.95
CA LEU A 130 -3.14 1.81 3.98
C LEU A 130 -3.11 0.39 3.40
N LYS A 131 -4.04 0.09 2.49
CA LYS A 131 -4.06 -1.19 1.78
C LYS A 131 -2.81 -1.35 0.91
N LEU A 132 -2.47 -0.35 0.11
CA LEU A 132 -1.29 -0.37 -0.74
C LEU A 132 -0.01 -0.57 0.08
N GLN A 133 0.14 0.13 1.21
CA GLN A 133 1.29 -0.05 2.09
C GLN A 133 1.38 -1.50 2.61
N ALA A 134 0.24 -2.10 2.99
CA ALA A 134 0.20 -3.49 3.45
C ALA A 134 0.61 -4.47 2.33
N GLU A 135 0.08 -4.28 1.12
CA GLU A 135 0.38 -5.11 -0.04
C GLU A 135 1.83 -4.97 -0.49
N ALA A 136 2.39 -3.76 -0.44
CA ALA A 136 3.79 -3.50 -0.75
C ALA A 136 4.74 -4.20 0.23
N LEU A 137 4.39 -4.29 1.51
CA LEU A 137 5.24 -4.93 2.53
C LEU A 137 5.06 -6.45 2.60
N SER A 138 3.93 -6.97 2.12
CA SER A 138 3.58 -8.40 2.24
C SER A 138 4.63 -9.33 1.63
N PRO A 139 5.19 -9.10 0.42
CA PRO A 139 6.23 -9.97 -0.14
C PRO A 139 7.50 -10.04 0.71
N ILE A 140 7.90 -8.91 1.31
CA ILE A 140 9.07 -8.82 2.18
C ILE A 140 8.84 -9.62 3.46
N HIS A 141 7.68 -9.42 4.10
CA HIS A 141 7.28 -10.17 5.28
C HIS A 141 7.26 -11.69 5.01
N ALA A 142 6.63 -12.10 3.90
CA ALA A 142 6.54 -13.51 3.50
C ALA A 142 7.93 -14.12 3.27
N ALA A 143 8.83 -13.41 2.59
CA ALA A 143 10.20 -13.86 2.36
C ALA A 143 10.98 -14.03 3.67
N VAL A 144 10.85 -13.09 4.61
CA VAL A 144 11.50 -13.18 5.92
C VAL A 144 10.99 -14.38 6.72
N VAL A 145 9.68 -14.60 6.77
CA VAL A 145 9.08 -15.74 7.49
C VAL A 145 9.50 -17.07 6.83
N ALA A 146 9.48 -17.17 5.51
CA ALA A 146 9.91 -18.35 4.78
C ALA A 146 11.39 -18.67 5.04
N ASN A 147 12.25 -17.66 5.00
CA ASN A 147 13.68 -17.80 5.26
C ASN A 147 13.94 -18.25 6.70
N ALA A 148 13.25 -17.67 7.68
CA ALA A 148 13.42 -18.09 9.07
C ALA A 148 12.95 -19.52 9.33
N ARG A 149 11.85 -19.97 8.71
CA ARG A 149 11.42 -21.37 8.82
C ARG A 149 12.48 -22.32 8.28
N ARG A 150 13.06 -21.98 7.12
CA ARG A 150 14.09 -22.79 6.47
C ARG A 150 15.42 -22.81 7.21
N LEU A 151 15.82 -21.69 7.83
CA LEU A 151 17.09 -21.55 8.53
C LEU A 151 17.06 -22.06 9.98
N LYS A 152 15.86 -22.41 10.49
CA LYS A 152 15.68 -23.10 11.79
C LYS A 152 15.84 -24.62 11.69
N THR A 153 15.59 -25.19 10.51
CA THR A 153 15.99 -26.56 10.13
C THR A 153 17.47 -26.61 9.83
#